data_AF-A0A060XHK1-F1
#
_entry.id   AF-A0A060XHK1-F1
#
_cell.length_a   1.000
_cell.length_b   1.000
_cell.length_c   1.000
_cell.angle_alpha   90.00
_cell.angle_beta   90.00
_cell.angle_gamma   90.00
#
_symmetry.space_group_name_H-M   'P 1'
#
loop_
_entity.id
_entity.type
_entity.pdbx_description
1 polymer ?
#
loop_
_entity_poly.entity_id
_entity_poly.type
_entity_poly.pdbx_seq_one_letter_code
_entity_poly.pdbx_strand_id
1 'polypeptide(L)'
;MNEILDLRRQVLVGHLTNDRMKDVKQHITARLDWGNEQLSLDLVPRREFSMVDPDEISVTELFKLMEHRHRKKETPVPASTHHLFVHMKSLMSSNLGEELEVFFHIYDGRENRPLR
;
A
#
# COMPACT_ATOMS: atom_id res chain seq x y z
N MET A 1 22.37 -7.77 -10.48
CA MET A 1 23.16 -7.85 -9.23
C MET A 1 24.49 -7.12 -9.33
N ASN A 2 25.26 -7.28 -10.41
CA ASN A 2 26.54 -6.60 -10.62
C ASN A 2 26.45 -5.06 -10.53
N GLU A 3 25.38 -4.46 -11.05
CA GLU A 3 25.17 -3.00 -11.02
C GLU A 3 25.22 -2.40 -9.60
N ILE A 4 24.59 -3.02 -8.59
CA ILE A 4 24.63 -2.51 -7.21
C ILE A 4 26.06 -2.57 -6.66
N LEU A 5 26.83 -3.61 -7.00
CA LEU A 5 28.22 -3.74 -6.58
C LEU A 5 29.12 -2.70 -7.26
N ASP A 6 28.86 -2.37 -8.53
CA ASP A 6 29.55 -1.30 -9.25
C ASP A 6 29.25 0.07 -8.66
N LEU A 7 27.97 0.36 -8.38
CA LEU A 7 27.57 1.62 -7.74
C LEU A 7 28.19 1.76 -6.34
N ARG A 8 28.22 0.66 -5.56
CA ARG A 8 28.90 0.63 -4.26
C ARG A 8 30.39 0.96 -4.41
N ARG A 9 31.08 0.38 -5.40
CA ARG A 9 32.48 0.72 -5.69
C ARG A 9 32.65 2.21 -5.99
N GLN A 10 31.77 2.80 -6.81
CA GLN A 10 31.83 4.24 -7.11
C GLN A 10 31.73 5.11 -5.86
N VAL A 11 30.82 4.77 -4.93
CA VAL A 11 30.68 5.50 -3.66
C VAL A 11 31.93 5.36 -2.79
N LEU A 12 32.49 4.15 -2.68
CA LEU A 12 33.66 3.88 -1.84
C LEU A 12 34.95 4.52 -2.36
N VAL A 13 35.08 4.69 -3.68
CA VAL A 13 36.26 5.29 -4.31
C VAL A 13 36.32 6.81 -4.05
N GLY A 14 35.19 7.47 -3.81
CA GLY A 14 35.17 8.84 -3.28
C GLY A 14 35.57 9.97 -4.24
N HIS A 15 35.78 9.70 -5.54
CA HIS A 15 36.13 10.71 -6.55
C HIS A 15 34.92 11.42 -7.18
N LEU A 16 33.75 11.36 -6.56
CA LEU A 16 32.53 11.96 -7.07
C LEU A 16 32.32 13.36 -6.45
N THR A 17 31.81 14.29 -7.24
CA THR A 17 31.26 15.54 -6.71
C THR A 17 30.08 15.27 -5.79
N ASN A 18 29.72 16.21 -4.92
CA ASN A 18 28.59 16.03 -3.98
C ASN A 18 27.27 15.72 -4.71
N ASP A 19 26.98 16.44 -5.79
CA ASP A 19 25.77 16.20 -6.58
C ASP A 19 25.78 14.80 -7.20
N ARG A 20 26.93 14.39 -7.74
CA ARG A 20 27.06 13.05 -8.32
C ARG A 20 26.98 11.95 -7.29
N MET A 21 27.55 12.16 -6.11
CA MET A 21 27.44 11.25 -4.96
C MET A 21 25.98 11.10 -4.52
N LYS A 22 25.23 12.21 -4.47
CA LYS A 22 23.80 12.21 -4.14
C LYS A 22 22.99 11.39 -5.14
N ASP A 23 23.20 11.60 -6.44
CA ASP A 23 22.53 10.83 -7.49
C ASP A 23 22.79 9.33 -7.39
N VAL A 24 24.05 8.95 -7.16
CA VAL A 24 24.44 7.54 -7.02
C VAL A 24 23.81 6.93 -5.77
N LYS A 25 23.84 7.61 -4.62
CA LYS A 25 23.19 7.14 -3.38
C LYS A 25 21.68 7.00 -3.57
N GLN A 26 21.03 7.95 -4.23
CA GLN A 26 19.61 7.87 -4.54
C GLN A 26 19.30 6.65 -5.41
N HIS A 27 20.08 6.42 -6.47
CA HIS A 27 19.90 5.25 -7.34
C HIS A 27 20.11 3.92 -6.59
N ILE A 28 21.14 3.83 -5.76
CA ILE A 28 21.38 2.66 -4.90
C ILE A 28 20.18 2.41 -3.98
N THR A 29 19.70 3.42 -3.27
CA THR A 29 18.58 3.26 -2.33
C THR A 29 17.29 2.82 -3.03
N ALA A 30 16.98 3.41 -4.19
CA ALA A 30 15.81 3.00 -4.98
C ALA A 30 15.91 1.54 -5.45
N ARG A 31 17.10 1.10 -5.90
CA ARG A 31 17.34 -0.29 -6.31
C ARG A 31 17.22 -1.27 -5.13
N LEU A 32 17.75 -0.91 -3.96
CA LEU A 32 17.65 -1.73 -2.76
C LEU A 32 16.21 -1.85 -2.27
N ASP A 33 15.47 -0.75 -2.19
CA ASP A 33 14.09 -0.77 -1.73
C ASP A 33 13.20 -1.58 -2.68
N TRP A 34 13.37 -1.41 -4.00
CA TRP A 34 12.68 -2.24 -5.00
C TRP A 34 13.03 -3.73 -4.82
N GLY A 35 14.30 -4.07 -4.62
CA GLY A 35 14.73 -5.45 -4.38
C GLY A 35 14.12 -6.05 -3.12
N ASN A 36 14.09 -5.29 -2.01
CA ASN A 36 13.45 -5.70 -0.77
C ASN A 36 11.96 -5.95 -0.97
N GLU A 37 11.26 -5.07 -1.70
CA GLU A 37 9.85 -5.26 -2.02
C GLU A 37 9.59 -6.55 -2.81
N GLN A 38 10.38 -6.82 -3.85
CA GLN A 38 10.21 -8.04 -4.66
C GLN A 38 10.49 -9.31 -3.87
N LEU A 39 11.41 -9.24 -2.91
CA LEU A 39 11.79 -10.36 -2.04
C LEU A 39 10.93 -10.45 -0.77
N SER A 40 9.94 -9.58 -0.61
CA SER A 40 9.10 -9.48 0.60
C SER A 40 9.91 -9.29 1.90
N LEU A 41 11.00 -8.51 1.80
CA LEU A 41 11.83 -8.10 2.93
C LEU A 41 11.40 -6.73 3.45
N ASP A 42 11.74 -6.46 4.71
CA ASP A 42 11.49 -5.15 5.31
C ASP A 42 12.30 -4.05 4.62
N LEU A 43 11.68 -2.87 4.51
CA LEU A 43 12.36 -1.68 4.04
C LEU A 43 13.22 -1.09 5.16
N VAL A 44 14.41 -0.61 4.80
CA VAL A 44 15.29 0.06 5.76
C VAL A 44 14.91 1.54 5.84
N PRO A 45 14.63 2.07 7.05
CA PRO A 45 14.39 3.50 7.23
C PRO A 45 15.68 4.29 7.01
N ARG A 46 15.59 5.35 6.19
CA ARG A 46 16.78 6.14 5.80
C ARG A 46 16.51 7.64 5.86
N ARG A 47 17.51 8.39 6.32
CA ARG A 47 17.59 9.86 6.23
C ARG A 47 18.84 10.20 5.41
N GLU A 48 18.71 11.04 4.40
CA GLU A 48 19.81 11.39 3.48
C GLU A 48 20.56 10.15 2.94
N PHE A 49 19.80 9.14 2.52
CA PHE A 49 20.28 7.86 1.96
C PHE A 49 21.04 6.94 2.94
N SER A 50 21.23 7.35 4.19
CA SER A 50 21.89 6.56 5.22
C SER A 50 20.85 5.92 6.14
N MET A 51 21.16 4.76 6.71
CA MET A 51 20.31 4.13 7.72
C MET A 51 20.20 5.07 8.93
N VAL A 52 18.98 5.20 9.48
CA VAL A 52 18.77 5.98 10.70
C VAL A 52 19.28 5.19 11.91
N ASP A 53 19.86 5.88 12.89
CA ASP A 53 20.26 5.29 14.15
C ASP A 53 19.01 5.12 15.06
N PRO A 54 18.71 3.91 15.56
CA PRO A 54 17.62 3.68 16.50
C PRO A 54 17.70 4.52 17.78
N ASP A 55 18.89 4.88 18.24
CA ASP A 55 19.09 5.66 19.48
C ASP A 55 18.90 7.17 19.25
N GLU A 56 18.96 7.62 18.00
CA GLU A 56 18.82 9.04 17.64
C GLU A 56 17.43 9.41 17.09
N ILE A 57 16.61 8.43 16.67
CA ILE A 57 15.29 8.66 16.06
C ILE A 57 14.15 8.37 17.04
N SER A 58 13.20 9.30 17.15
CA SER A 58 11.99 9.05 17.94
C SER A 58 11.03 8.09 17.22
N VAL A 59 10.23 7.35 17.98
CA VAL A 59 9.23 6.40 17.44
C VAL A 59 8.24 7.10 16.49
N THR A 60 7.84 8.34 16.81
CA THR A 60 6.90 9.11 15.98
C THR A 60 7.53 9.59 14.68
N GLU A 61 8.81 9.97 14.70
CA GLU A 61 9.57 10.30 13.49
C GLU A 61 9.76 9.07 12.60
N LEU A 62 10.13 7.94 13.20
CA LEU A 62 10.28 6.67 12.48
C LEU A 62 8.97 6.28 11.79
N PHE A 63 7.83 6.38 12.50
CA PHE A 63 6.52 6.09 11.92
C PHE A 63 6.24 6.99 10.71
N LYS A 64 6.39 8.31 10.84
CA LYS A 64 6.16 9.26 9.73
C LYS A 64 7.09 9.00 8.54
N LEU A 65 8.35 8.64 8.81
CA LEU A 65 9.33 8.29 7.79
C LEU A 65 8.90 7.06 6.98
N MET A 66 8.38 6.05 7.67
CA MET A 66 7.95 4.79 7.06
C MET A 66 6.57 4.86 6.42
N GLU A 67 5.64 5.65 6.96
CA GLU A 67 4.28 5.81 6.44
C GLU A 67 4.28 6.18 4.95
N HIS A 68 5.09 7.17 4.54
CA HIS A 68 5.21 7.61 3.15
C HIS A 68 5.76 6.51 2.21
N ARG A 69 6.54 5.57 2.76
CA ARG A 69 7.21 4.50 2.02
C ARG A 69 6.28 3.30 1.87
N HIS A 70 5.48 3.00 2.89
CA HIS A 70 4.47 1.93 2.85
C HIS A 70 3.19 2.34 2.13
N ARG A 71 2.83 3.63 2.07
CA ARG A 71 1.59 4.10 1.42
C ARG A 71 1.56 3.87 -0.10
N LYS A 72 2.69 3.57 -0.75
CA LYS A 72 2.73 3.09 -2.14
C LYS A 72 2.10 1.70 -2.34
N LYS A 73 1.86 0.94 -1.27
CA LYS A 73 1.28 -0.42 -1.31
C LYS A 73 -0.23 -0.49 -1.16
N GLU A 74 -0.94 0.62 -0.98
CA GLU A 74 -2.40 0.57 -1.12
C GLU A 74 -2.75 0.52 -2.61
N THR A 75 -2.66 -0.68 -3.19
CA THR A 75 -3.57 -1.03 -4.28
C THR A 75 -4.96 -0.66 -3.78
N PRO A 76 -5.78 0.08 -4.55
CA PRO A 76 -7.13 0.41 -4.14
C PRO A 76 -7.77 -0.89 -3.68
N VAL A 77 -8.20 -0.96 -2.41
CA VAL A 77 -8.95 -2.11 -1.91
C VAL A 77 -10.06 -2.29 -2.94
N PRO A 78 -10.13 -3.46 -3.63
CA PRO A 78 -11.17 -3.65 -4.62
C PRO A 78 -12.49 -3.36 -3.92
N ALA A 79 -13.22 -2.34 -4.40
CA ALA A 79 -14.52 -2.03 -3.84
C ALA A 79 -15.31 -3.33 -3.84
N SER A 80 -15.83 -3.73 -2.68
CA SER A 80 -16.60 -4.97 -2.57
C SER A 80 -17.70 -4.91 -3.62
N THR A 81 -17.65 -5.80 -4.60
CA THR A 81 -18.65 -5.87 -5.67
C THR A 81 -19.90 -6.61 -5.21
N HIS A 82 -19.89 -7.16 -3.99
CA HIS A 82 -21.03 -7.81 -3.37
C HIS A 82 -21.80 -6.79 -2.54
N HIS A 83 -23.01 -6.49 -2.97
CA HIS A 83 -23.94 -5.60 -2.28
C HIS A 83 -25.09 -6.41 -1.69
N LEU A 84 -25.62 -6.00 -0.54
CA LEU A 84 -26.86 -6.57 -0.01
C LEU A 84 -28.05 -5.90 -0.69
N PHE A 85 -28.85 -6.66 -1.41
CA PHE A 85 -30.10 -6.19 -2.00
C PHE A 85 -31.29 -6.63 -1.14
N VAL A 86 -32.08 -5.66 -0.72
CA VAL A 86 -33.27 -5.88 0.13
C VAL A 86 -34.51 -5.57 -0.68
N HIS A 87 -35.39 -6.56 -0.81
CA HIS A 87 -36.66 -6.44 -1.51
C HIS A 87 -37.80 -6.68 -0.51
N MET A 88 -38.69 -5.70 -0.38
CA MET A 88 -39.81 -5.74 0.57
C MET A 88 -41.14 -5.73 -0.21
N LYS A 89 -42.07 -6.62 0.14
CA LYS A 89 -43.44 -6.63 -0.39
C LYS A 89 -44.45 -6.28 0.70
N SER A 90 -45.56 -5.65 0.32
CA SER A 90 -46.59 -5.15 1.25
C SER A 90 -46.12 -4.10 2.27
N LEU A 91 -45.04 -3.36 1.98
CA LEU A 91 -44.55 -2.31 2.89
C LEU A 91 -45.56 -1.16 3.10
N MET A 92 -46.35 -0.85 2.08
CA MET A 92 -47.25 0.32 2.05
C MET A 92 -48.73 -0.06 2.29
N SER A 93 -49.02 -1.28 2.74
CA SER A 93 -50.40 -1.67 2.93
C SER A 93 -51.02 -0.95 4.14
N SER A 94 -52.19 -0.36 3.91
CA SER A 94 -52.95 0.41 4.90
C SER A 94 -53.68 -0.49 5.91
N ASN A 95 -53.57 -1.80 5.78
CA ASN A 95 -54.31 -2.78 6.56
C ASN A 95 -53.41 -3.30 7.69
N LEU A 96 -53.77 -2.95 8.94
CA LEU A 96 -53.11 -3.43 10.13
C LEU A 96 -53.30 -4.96 10.24
N GLY A 97 -52.22 -5.73 10.11
CA GLY A 97 -52.23 -7.20 10.21
C GLY A 97 -51.84 -7.96 8.94
N GLU A 98 -51.47 -7.27 7.85
CA GLU A 98 -50.88 -7.94 6.69
C GLU A 98 -49.44 -8.43 6.97
N GLU A 99 -49.09 -9.57 6.40
CA GLU A 99 -47.74 -10.13 6.49
C GLU A 99 -46.76 -9.33 5.62
N LEU A 100 -45.70 -8.80 6.25
CA LEU A 100 -44.58 -8.15 5.57
C LEU A 100 -43.57 -9.20 5.13
N GLU A 101 -43.36 -9.35 3.81
CA GLU A 101 -42.30 -10.21 3.29
C GLU A 101 -41.03 -9.39 3.01
N VAL A 102 -39.90 -9.84 3.55
CA VAL A 102 -38.57 -9.26 3.30
C VAL A 102 -37.65 -10.32 2.70
N PHE A 103 -37.10 -10.02 1.53
CA PHE A 103 -36.17 -10.88 0.82
C PHE A 103 -34.78 -10.24 0.82
N PHE A 104 -33.76 -11.04 1.12
CA PHE A 104 -32.37 -10.64 1.09
C PHE A 104 -31.66 -11.39 -0.04
N HIS A 105 -30.97 -10.66 -0.90
CA HIS A 105 -30.16 -11.21 -1.97
C HIS A 105 -28.75 -10.65 -1.87
N ILE A 106 -27.73 -11.51 -2.04
CA ILE A 106 -26.38 -11.02 -2.30
C ILE A 106 -26.31 -10.67 -3.79
N TYR A 107 -25.97 -9.43 -4.10
CA TYR A 107 -25.95 -8.88 -5.45
C TYR A 107 -24.51 -8.73 -5.93
N ASP A 108 -24.18 -9.28 -7.10
CA ASP A 108 -22.89 -9.03 -7.74
C ASP A 108 -22.99 -7.83 -8.69
N GLY A 109 -22.38 -6.72 -8.29
CA GLY A 109 -22.30 -5.49 -9.08
C GLY A 109 -21.50 -5.63 -10.38
N ARG A 110 -20.71 -6.69 -10.57
CA ARG A 110 -20.03 -6.98 -11.85
C ARG A 110 -20.97 -7.58 -12.87
N GLU A 111 -21.82 -8.50 -12.43
CA GLU A 111 -22.75 -9.22 -13.30
C GLU A 111 -24.14 -8.56 -13.35
N ASN A 112 -24.36 -7.52 -12.53
CA ASN A 112 -25.59 -6.76 -12.41
C ASN A 112 -26.81 -7.67 -12.14
N ARG A 113 -26.61 -8.73 -11.35
CA ARG A 113 -27.63 -9.72 -11.01
C ARG A 113 -27.49 -10.22 -9.57
N PRO A 114 -28.60 -10.68 -8.94
CA PRO A 114 -28.51 -11.40 -7.68
C PRO A 114 -27.81 -12.75 -7.88
N LEU A 115 -26.94 -13.11 -6.93
CA LEU A 115 -26.40 -14.46 -6.81
C LEU A 115 -27.56 -15.40 -6.44
N ARG A 116 -27.64 -16.55 -7.11
CA ARG A 116 -28.65 -17.59 -6.88
C ARG A 116 -28.24 -18.52 -5.75
#